data_AF-A0A7J6EC41-F1
#
_entry.id   AF-A0A7J6EC41-F1
#
_cell.length_a   1.000
_cell.length_b   1.000
_cell.length_c   1.000
_cell.angle_alpha   90.00
_cell.angle_beta   90.00
_cell.angle_gamma   90.00
#
_symmetry.space_group_name_H-M   'P 1'
#
loop_
_entity.id
_entity.type
_entity.pdbx_description
1 polymer ?
#
loop_
_entity_poly.entity_id
_entity_poly.type
_entity_poly.pdbx_seq_one_letter_code
_entity_poly.pdbx_strand_id
1 'polypeptide(L)' 'MNNYSCVNAEYTVYITNFLDVNTTVSVHCKSADDDLGTHIVSYGDNFNWSFNINFFRTTLFYCDMSTSKGDLKDQ' A
#
# COMPACT_ATOMS: atom_id res chain seq x y z
N MET A 1 -35.92 4.45 -15.50
CA MET A 1 -34.85 3.43 -15.64
C MET A 1 -33.92 3.59 -14.45
N ASN A 2 -33.68 2.50 -13.73
CA ASN A 2 -33.32 2.52 -12.30
C ASN A 2 -31.85 2.86 -12.04
N ASN A 3 -31.66 3.50 -10.90
CA ASN A 3 -30.52 4.32 -10.48
C ASN A 3 -29.42 3.49 -9.81
N TYR A 4 -28.78 2.59 -10.55
CA TYR A 4 -27.56 1.93 -10.06
C TYR A 4 -26.36 2.80 -10.44
N SER A 5 -26.12 3.86 -9.66
CA SER A 5 -24.80 4.48 -9.62
C SER A 5 -23.83 3.43 -9.07
N CYS A 6 -22.84 3.02 -9.85
CA CYS A 6 -21.75 2.17 -9.38
C CYS A 6 -20.99 2.96 -8.31
N VAL A 7 -21.20 2.63 -7.03
CA VAL A 7 -20.47 3.25 -5.93
C VAL A 7 -19.00 2.93 -6.13
N ASN A 8 -18.18 3.97 -6.41
CA ASN A 8 -16.73 3.82 -6.35
C ASN A 8 -16.39 3.57 -4.88
N ALA A 9 -15.99 2.34 -4.56
CA ALA A 9 -15.52 2.01 -3.24
C ALA A 9 -14.07 2.51 -3.12
N GLU A 10 -13.87 3.52 -2.29
CA GLU A 10 -12.56 4.08 -1.96
C GLU A 10 -11.91 3.25 -0.84
N TYR A 11 -10.68 2.83 -1.06
CA TYR A 11 -9.87 2.09 -0.10
C TYR A 11 -8.61 2.88 0.18
N THR A 12 -8.25 2.98 1.45
CA THR A 12 -6.97 3.55 1.89
C THR A 12 -6.14 2.46 2.53
N VAL A 13 -4.91 2.32 2.07
CA VAL A 13 -3.93 1.37 2.62
C VAL A 13 -2.93 2.16 3.45
N TYR A 14 -2.63 1.67 4.65
CA TYR A 14 -1.62 2.22 5.54
C TYR A 14 -0.56 1.17 5.81
N ILE A 15 0.70 1.55 5.65
CA ILE A 15 1.88 0.79 6.07
C ILE A 15 2.56 1.59 7.16
N THR A 16 2.48 1.11 8.40
CA THR A 16 3.03 1.77 9.57
C THR A 16 4.19 0.96 10.14
N ASN A 17 5.32 1.62 10.40
CA ASN A 17 6.49 0.95 10.94
C ASN A 17 6.54 1.04 12.47
N PHE A 18 6.31 -0.09 13.13
CA PHE A 18 6.45 -0.25 14.58
C PHE A 18 7.49 -1.30 14.98
N LEU A 19 8.50 -1.56 14.15
CA LEU A 19 9.52 -2.58 14.42
C LEU A 19 10.44 -2.21 15.59
N ASP A 20 11.19 -1.11 15.46
CA ASP A 20 12.10 -0.57 16.48
C ASP A 20 12.45 0.89 16.15
N VAL A 21 12.73 1.70 17.17
CA VAL A 21 13.03 3.15 17.05
C VAL A 21 14.14 3.45 16.04
N ASN A 22 15.12 2.57 15.90
CA ASN A 22 16.27 2.76 15.01
C ASN A 22 16.15 1.96 13.70
N THR A 23 14.98 1.41 13.39
CA THR A 23 14.75 0.63 12.18
C THR A 23 13.87 1.41 11.20
N THR A 24 14.38 1.65 10.00
CA THR A 24 13.61 2.15 8.86
C THR A 24 13.20 1.00 7.95
N VAL A 25 11.99 1.08 7.38
CA VAL A 25 11.49 0.12 6.39
C VAL A 25 11.49 0.79 5.02
N SER A 26 12.13 0.17 4.03
CA SER A 26 11.97 0.53 2.63
C SER A 26 10.77 -0.22 2.07
N VAL A 27 9.80 0.51 1.53
CA VAL A 27 8.54 -0.02 1.00
C VAL A 27 8.45 0.36 -0.47
N HIS A 28 8.31 -0.62 -1.35
CA HIS A 28 8.00 -0.37 -2.76
C HIS A 28 6.70 -1.08 -3.12
N CYS A 29 5.66 -0.31 -3.45
CA CYS A 29 4.34 -0.85 -3.76
C CYS A 29 3.93 -0.53 -5.19
N LYS A 30 3.37 -1.51 -5.88
CA LYS A 30 2.83 -1.33 -7.24
C LYS A 30 1.66 -2.25 -7.52
N SER A 31 0.80 -1.85 -8.44
CA SER A 31 -0.23 -2.67 -9.04
C SER A 31 0.12 -2.97 -10.50
N ALA A 32 -0.81 -3.58 -11.25
CA ALA A 32 -0.65 -3.75 -12.69
C ALA A 32 -0.66 -2.40 -13.46
N ASP A 33 -1.37 -1.40 -12.93
CA ASP A 33 -1.64 -0.14 -13.63
C ASP A 33 -0.91 1.07 -13.01
N ASP A 34 -0.41 0.96 -11.77
CA ASP A 34 0.14 2.08 -10.98
C ASP A 34 1.36 1.66 -10.16
N ASP A 35 2.43 2.43 -10.21
CA ASP A 35 3.66 2.23 -9.43
C ASP A 35 3.81 3.40 -8.46
N LEU A 36 3.70 3.10 -7.17
CA LEU A 36 3.78 4.12 -6.11
C LEU A 36 5.23 4.48 -5.78
N GLY A 37 6.20 3.76 -6.32
CA GLY A 37 7.62 3.96 -6.07
C GLY A 37 8.07 3.45 -4.70
N THR A 38 9.32 3.77 -4.36
CA THR A 38 9.95 3.38 -3.10
C THR A 38 9.87 4.49 -2.06
N HIS A 39 9.44 4.15 -0.85
CA HIS A 39 9.29 5.05 0.29
C HIS A 39 10.06 4.50 1.49
N ILE A 40 10.70 5.37 2.26
CA ILE A 40 11.36 5.01 3.52
C ILE A 40 10.45 5.42 4.68
N VAL A 41 10.06 4.46 5.50
CA VAL A 41 9.18 4.66 6.65
C VAL A 41 9.97 4.52 7.95
N SER A 42 10.15 5.63 8.67
CA SER A 42 10.80 5.66 9.98
C SER A 42 9.90 5.05 11.06
N TYR A 43 10.46 4.74 12.22
CA TYR A 43 9.68 4.24 13.35
C TYR A 43 8.59 5.24 13.77
N GLY A 44 7.36 4.75 13.92
CA GLY A 44 6.20 5.55 14.28
C GLY A 44 5.55 6.30 13.10
N ASP A 45 6.21 6.34 11.94
CA ASP A 45 5.67 6.94 10.73
C ASP A 45 4.88 5.92 9.88
N ASN A 46 4.15 6.44 8.89
CA ASN A 46 3.43 5.62 7.92
C ASN A 46 3.58 6.12 6.49
N PHE A 47 3.52 5.18 5.57
CA PHE A 47 3.27 5.42 4.15
C PHE A 47 1.85 4.97 3.83
N ASN A 48 1.07 5.80 3.14
CA ASN A 48 -0.32 5.50 2.82
C ASN A 48 -0.72 6.05 1.45
N TRP A 49 -1.72 5.41 0.85
CA TRP A 49 -2.34 5.84 -0.40
C TRP A 49 -3.80 5.38 -0.46
N SER A 50 -4.58 6.05 -1.31
CA SER A 50 -5.98 5.72 -1.54
C SER A 50 -6.22 5.38 -3.00
N PHE A 51 -7.10 4.42 -3.26
CA PHE A 51 -7.51 4.04 -4.61
C PHE A 51 -9.00 3.67 -4.66
N ASN A 52 -9.57 3.75 -5.85
CA ASN A 52 -10.97 3.38 -6.09
C ASN A 52 -11.04 2.03 -6.83
N ILE A 53 -11.89 1.12 -6.37
CA ILE A 53 -12.23 -0.09 -7.12
C ILE A 53 -13.36 0.26 -8.09
N ASN A 54 -13.10 0.14 -9.39
CA ASN A 54 -14.12 0.33 -10.43
C ASN A 54 -14.83 -0.99 -10.77
N PHE A 55 -16.00 -0.90 -11.41
CA PHE A 55 -16.93 -2.02 -11.63
C PHE A 55 -16.35 -3.24 -12.38
N PHE A 56 -15.24 -3.06 -13.10
CA PHE A 56 -14.65 -4.09 -13.96
C PHE A 56 -13.28 -4.61 -13.48
N ARG A 57 -12.73 -4.17 -12.34
CA ARG A 57 -11.38 -4.58 -11.92
C ARG A 57 -11.26 -4.95 -10.44
N THR A 58 -10.48 -6.00 -10.20
CA THR A 58 -9.81 -6.26 -8.92
C THR A 58 -8.47 -5.54 -8.94
N THR A 59 -8.33 -4.42 -8.23
CA THR A 59 -7.03 -3.76 -8.07
C THR A 59 -6.24 -4.51 -7.01
N LEU A 60 -5.09 -5.07 -7.39
CA LEU A 60 -4.17 -5.75 -6.50
C LEU A 60 -2.84 -5.02 -6.48
N PHE A 61 -2.42 -4.60 -5.28
CA PHE A 61 -1.10 -4.06 -5.02
C PHE A 61 -0.20 -5.16 -4.46
N TYR A 62 1.04 -5.18 -4.93
CA TYR A 62 2.14 -5.97 -4.41
C TYR A 62 3.14 -5.01 -3.78
N CYS A 63 3.55 -5.29 -2.54
CA CYS A 63 4.49 -4.46 -1.81
C CYS A 63 5.71 -5.29 -1.40
N ASP A 64 6.89 -4.84 -1.82
CA ASP A 64 8.16 -5.38 -1.34
C ASP A 64 8.63 -4.50 -0.18
N MET A 65 8.85 -5.12 0.97
CA MET A 65 9.29 -4.44 2.18
C MET A 65 10.61 -5.01 2.68
N SER A 66 11.56 -4.15 3.02
CA SER A 66 12.86 -4.59 3.53
C SER A 66 13.42 -3.62 4.56
N THR A 67 14.29 -4.15 5.40
CA THR A 67 15.09 -3.39 6.37
C THR A 67 16.56 -3.69 6.15
N SER A 68 17.45 -3.03 6.90
CA SER A 68 18.87 -3.39 6.95
C SER A 68 19.12 -4.83 7.43
N LYS A 69 18.15 -5.46 8.09
CA LYS A 69 18.23 -6.85 8.57
C LYS A 69 17.77 -7.87 7.53
N GLY A 70 17.19 -7.43 6.41
CA GLY A 70 16.67 -8.26 5.33
C GLY A 70 15.21 -7.99 4.99
N ASP A 71 14.67 -8.84 4.12
CA ASP A 71 13.32 -8.71 3.57
C ASP A 71 12.25 -9.09 4.59
N LEU A 72 11.19 -8.29 4.62
CA LEU A 72 9.97 -8.60 5.33
C LEU A 72 9.02 -9.24 4.33
N LYS A 73 8.65 -10.49 4.58
CA LYS A 73 7.71 -11.22 3.72
C LYS A 73 6.30 -11.00 4.23
N ASP A 74 5.39 -10.63 3.34
CA ASP A 74 3.96 -10.71 3.61
C ASP A 74 3.62 -12.18 3.96
N GLN A 75 2.95 -12.38 5.10
CA GLN A 75 2.48 -13.70 5.59
C GLN A 75 1.13 -14.06 4.99
#